data_AF-A0A9K2KPL7-F1
#
_entry.id   AF-A0A9K2KPL7-F1
#
_cell.length_a   1.000
_cell.length_b   1.000
_cell.length_c   1.000
_cell.angle_alpha   90.00
_cell.angle_beta   90.00
_cell.angle_gamma   90.00
#
_symmetry.space_group_name_H-M   'P 1'
#
loop_
_entity.id
_entity.type
_entity.pdbx_description
1 polymer ?
#
loop_
_entity_poly.entity_id
_entity_poly.type
_entity_poly.pdbx_seq_one_letter_code
_entity_poly.pdbx_strand_id
1 'polypeptide(L)'
;MDQYYMELKNKLSNRPILLDNTNDFLFVLVNTVKAMIENTDKSQLSELDKILDGVTSQELKLAYDFCQGKFGQAGFSYRRHPNYFYLSSLIATFPEFELSKADRDYLKGIINFDNYLLYELD
;
A
#
# COMPACT_ATOMS: atom_id res chain seq x y z
N MET A 1 11.79 -5.25 9.74
CA MET A 1 10.51 -4.93 9.06
C MET A 1 9.37 -5.73 9.66
N ASP A 2 9.59 -7.01 9.99
CA ASP A 2 8.59 -7.90 10.59
C ASP A 2 7.93 -7.35 11.86
N GLN A 3 8.71 -6.83 12.81
CA GLN A 3 8.15 -6.27 14.05
C GLN A 3 7.19 -5.11 13.75
N TYR A 4 7.61 -4.16 12.91
CA TYR A 4 6.77 -3.04 12.50
C TYR A 4 5.51 -3.50 11.77
N TYR A 5 5.63 -4.51 10.90
CA TYR A 5 4.48 -5.12 10.23
C TYR A 5 3.47 -5.68 11.24
N MET A 6 3.92 -6.41 12.27
CA MET A 6 3.04 -6.97 13.29
C MET A 6 2.35 -5.89 14.13
N GLU A 7 3.07 -4.82 14.47
CA GLU A 7 2.51 -3.66 15.19
C GLU A 7 1.45 -2.95 14.34
N LEU A 8 1.74 -2.69 13.06
CA LEU A 8 0.81 -2.08 12.12
C LEU A 8 -0.41 -2.97 11.88
N LYS A 9 -0.22 -4.28 11.66
CA LYS A 9 -1.31 -5.26 11.50
C LYS A 9 -2.25 -5.21 12.70
N ASN A 10 -1.72 -5.30 13.92
CA ASN A 10 -2.52 -5.21 15.14
C ASN A 10 -3.27 -3.87 15.27
N LYS A 11 -2.63 -2.75 14.89
CA LYS A 11 -3.28 -1.44 14.85
C LYS A 11 -4.46 -1.45 13.87
N LEU A 12 -4.27 -1.96 12.66
CA LEU A 12 -5.26 -2.00 11.60
C LEU A 12 -6.41 -2.99 11.86
N SER A 13 -6.18 -4.06 12.61
CA SER A 13 -7.25 -4.97 13.07
C SER A 13 -8.30 -4.26 13.95
N ASN A 14 -7.93 -3.17 14.62
CA ASN A 14 -8.89 -2.32 15.35
C ASN A 14 -9.68 -1.37 14.43
N ARG A 15 -9.48 -1.45 13.12
CA ARG A 15 -10.15 -0.64 12.09
C ARG A 15 -10.15 0.88 12.38
N PRO A 16 -9.00 1.50 12.73
CA PRO A 16 -8.94 2.96 12.82
C PRO A 16 -9.39 3.59 11.50
N ILE A 17 -10.07 4.74 11.60
CA ILE A 17 -10.61 5.46 10.44
C ILE A 17 -9.52 6.23 9.70
N LEU A 18 -8.47 6.66 10.41
CA LEU A 18 -7.37 7.46 9.88
C LEU A 18 -6.04 6.87 10.33
N LEU A 19 -5.02 7.04 9.48
CA LEU A 19 -3.63 6.85 9.87
C LEU A 19 -3.07 8.16 10.42
N ASP A 20 -2.18 8.07 11.39
CA ASP A 20 -1.62 9.20 12.14
C ASP A 20 -0.14 9.44 11.87
N ASN A 21 0.51 8.56 11.11
CA ASN A 21 1.93 8.68 10.78
C ASN A 21 2.25 8.24 9.35
N THR A 22 3.31 8.85 8.82
CA THR A 22 3.77 8.69 7.43
C THR A 22 4.17 7.25 7.13
N ASN A 23 4.85 6.56 8.04
CA ASN A 23 5.33 5.20 7.78
C ASN A 23 4.16 4.22 7.60
N ASP A 24 3.09 4.36 8.39
CA ASP A 24 1.91 3.52 8.26
C ASP A 24 1.26 3.74 6.90
N PHE A 25 1.13 5.00 6.47
CA PHE A 25 0.58 5.35 5.16
C PHE A 25 1.40 4.75 4.01
N LEU A 26 2.73 4.96 4.02
CA LEU A 26 3.61 4.43 2.99
C LEU A 26 3.54 2.90 2.96
N PHE A 27 3.54 2.25 4.13
CA PHE A 27 3.44 0.80 4.21
C PHE A 27 2.11 0.29 3.65
N VAL A 28 0.98 0.85 4.10
CA VAL A 28 -0.35 0.48 3.62
C VAL A 28 -0.47 0.65 2.11
N LEU A 29 0.01 1.78 1.57
CA LEU A 29 -0.03 2.07 0.14
C LEU A 29 0.77 1.05 -0.67
N VAL A 30 2.06 0.89 -0.38
CA VAL A 30 2.92 -0.02 -1.15
C VAL A 30 2.48 -1.46 -0.99
N ASN A 31 2.17 -1.89 0.23
CA ASN A 31 1.75 -3.26 0.50
C ASN A 31 0.45 -3.61 -0.22
N THR A 32 -0.50 -2.68 -0.32
CA THR A 32 -1.76 -2.87 -1.04
C THR A 32 -1.54 -2.93 -2.55
N VAL A 33 -0.71 -2.05 -3.12
CA VAL A 33 -0.34 -2.12 -4.55
C VAL A 33 0.37 -3.43 -4.86
N LYS A 34 1.33 -3.83 -4.02
CA LYS A 34 2.08 -5.09 -4.18
C LYS A 34 1.14 -6.29 -4.17
N ALA A 35 0.22 -6.36 -3.20
CA ALA A 35 -0.78 -7.43 -3.12
C ALA A 35 -1.65 -7.49 -4.38
N MET A 36 -2.10 -6.33 -4.88
CA MET A 36 -2.91 -6.22 -6.08
C MET A 36 -2.17 -6.73 -7.31
N ILE A 37 -0.93 -6.25 -7.54
CA ILE A 37 -0.11 -6.67 -8.67
C ILE A 37 0.22 -8.15 -8.57
N GLU A 38 0.66 -8.65 -7.42
CA GLU A 38 1.01 -10.08 -7.29
C GLU A 38 -0.18 -11.00 -7.55
N ASN A 39 -1.37 -10.61 -7.10
CA ASN A 39 -2.59 -11.38 -7.35
C ASN A 39 -2.96 -11.45 -8.83
N THR A 40 -2.64 -10.41 -9.61
CA THR A 40 -3.07 -10.31 -11.02
C THR A 40 -1.99 -10.64 -12.04
N ASP A 41 -0.78 -10.12 -11.86
CA ASP A 41 0.35 -10.26 -12.77
C ASP A 41 1.66 -10.01 -12.02
N LYS A 42 2.16 -11.07 -11.37
CA LYS A 42 3.42 -11.06 -10.61
C LYS A 42 4.63 -10.55 -11.41
N SER A 43 4.62 -10.68 -12.74
CA SER A 43 5.74 -10.22 -13.58
C SER A 43 5.92 -8.70 -13.55
N GLN A 44 4.86 -7.95 -13.22
CA GLN A 44 4.88 -6.49 -13.16
C GLN A 44 5.41 -5.94 -11.82
N LEU A 45 5.69 -6.80 -10.83
CA LEU A 45 6.27 -6.36 -9.56
C LEU A 45 7.63 -5.69 -9.71
N SER A 46 8.42 -6.06 -10.73
CA SER A 46 9.72 -5.43 -11.00
C SER A 46 9.61 -3.95 -11.39
N GLU A 47 8.43 -3.49 -11.79
CA GLU A 47 8.18 -2.10 -12.17
C GLU A 47 7.68 -1.25 -10.99
N LEU A 48 7.45 -1.85 -9.82
CA LEU A 48 6.86 -1.18 -8.68
C LEU A 48 7.70 0.00 -8.17
N ASP A 49 9.03 -0.13 -8.18
CA ASP A 49 9.96 0.96 -7.86
C ASP A 49 9.77 2.18 -8.77
N LYS A 50 9.52 1.95 -10.08
CA LYS A 50 9.32 3.04 -11.04
C LYS A 50 7.93 3.66 -10.92
N ILE A 51 6.93 2.84 -10.62
CA ILE A 51 5.55 3.30 -10.43
C ILE A 51 5.45 4.19 -9.19
N LEU A 52 6.20 3.86 -8.14
CA LEU A 52 6.19 4.56 -6.84
C LEU A 52 7.34 5.57 -6.68
N ASP A 53 7.81 6.16 -7.77
CA ASP A 53 8.88 7.18 -7.78
C ASP A 53 8.34 8.61 -7.57
N GLY A 54 7.48 8.77 -6.55
CA GLY A 54 6.86 10.06 -6.21
C GLY A 54 7.74 10.90 -5.28
N VAL A 55 7.59 12.23 -5.33
CA VAL A 55 8.20 13.18 -4.39
C VAL A 55 7.20 13.70 -3.35
N THR A 56 5.90 13.52 -3.59
CA THR A 56 4.81 13.88 -2.67
C THR A 56 3.85 12.70 -2.44
N SER A 57 3.10 12.75 -1.34
CA SER A 57 2.07 11.73 -1.07
C SER A 57 0.93 11.77 -2.08
N GLN A 58 0.66 12.93 -2.70
CA GLN A 58 -0.33 13.05 -3.76
C GLN A 58 0.08 12.31 -5.03
N GLU A 59 1.36 12.38 -5.43
CA GLU A 59 1.87 11.60 -6.56
C GLU A 59 1.83 10.10 -6.27
N LEU A 60 2.12 9.68 -5.03
CA LEU A 60 1.96 8.28 -4.63
C LEU A 60 0.51 7.81 -4.69
N LYS A 61 -0.45 8.66 -4.32
CA LYS A 61 -1.88 8.34 -4.47
C LYS A 61 -2.28 8.24 -5.94
N LEU A 62 -1.77 9.11 -6.81
CA LEU A 62 -2.00 8.99 -8.25
C LEU A 62 -1.40 7.69 -8.83
N ALA A 63 -0.22 7.29 -8.37
CA ALA A 63 0.38 6.01 -8.71
C ALA A 63 -0.46 4.82 -8.20
N TYR A 64 -1.04 4.95 -6.99
CA TYR A 64 -1.99 3.99 -6.45
C TYR A 64 -3.25 3.89 -7.34
N ASP A 65 -3.87 5.01 -7.70
CA ASP A 65 -5.06 5.06 -8.55
C ASP A 65 -4.79 4.44 -9.93
N PHE A 66 -3.61 4.71 -10.51
CA PHE A 66 -3.16 4.07 -11.75
C PHE A 66 -3.09 2.54 -11.60
N CYS A 67 -2.48 2.05 -10.52
CA CYS A 67 -2.42 0.62 -10.23
C CYS A 67 -3.80 0.02 -10.01
N GLN A 68 -4.68 0.70 -9.28
CA GLN A 68 -6.06 0.28 -9.08
C GLN A 68 -6.84 0.20 -10.40
N GLY A 69 -6.65 1.18 -11.29
CA GLY A 69 -7.24 1.17 -12.63
C GLY A 69 -6.78 0.01 -13.48
N LYS A 70 -5.47 -0.31 -13.44
CA LYS A 70 -4.84 -1.35 -14.26
C LYS A 70 -5.02 -2.77 -13.70
N PHE A 71 -4.77 -2.95 -12.40
CA PHE A 71 -4.70 -4.25 -11.74
C PHE A 71 -5.90 -4.53 -10.83
N GLY A 72 -6.57 -3.51 -10.28
CA GLY A 72 -7.71 -3.65 -9.36
C GLY A 72 -9.04 -4.07 -10.02
N GLN A 73 -9.01 -4.69 -11.19
CA GLN A 73 -10.18 -4.99 -12.03
C GLN A 73 -10.63 -6.45 -11.93
N ALA A 74 -11.25 -7.01 -12.99
CA ALA A 74 -11.85 -8.34 -12.97
C ALA A 74 -10.88 -9.49 -12.63
N GLY A 75 -9.59 -9.33 -12.89
CA GLY A 75 -8.55 -10.31 -12.55
C GLY A 75 -8.15 -10.31 -11.06
N PHE A 76 -8.49 -9.26 -10.31
CA PHE A 76 -8.14 -9.14 -8.90
C PHE A 76 -9.21 -9.79 -8.02
N SER A 77 -8.87 -10.93 -7.43
CA SER A 77 -9.79 -11.73 -6.61
C SER A 77 -10.32 -11.00 -5.38
N TYR A 78 -9.56 -10.04 -4.83
CA TYR A 78 -9.93 -9.25 -3.65
C TYR A 78 -10.59 -7.91 -3.97
N ARG A 79 -10.96 -7.64 -5.23
CA ARG A 79 -11.56 -6.34 -5.66
C ARG A 79 -12.83 -5.95 -4.90
N ARG A 80 -13.53 -6.91 -4.30
CA ARG A 80 -14.75 -6.70 -3.48
C ARG A 80 -14.54 -7.03 -2.00
N HIS A 81 -13.29 -7.28 -1.58
CA HIS A 81 -13.00 -7.71 -0.22
C HIS A 81 -13.07 -6.51 0.74
N PRO A 82 -13.68 -6.66 1.95
CA PRO A 82 -13.75 -5.58 2.92
C PRO A 82 -12.39 -4.99 3.31
N ASN A 83 -11.35 -5.83 3.44
CA ASN A 83 -9.99 -5.35 3.72
C ASN A 83 -9.44 -4.48 2.61
N TYR A 84 -9.74 -4.81 1.35
CA TYR A 84 -9.28 -4.00 0.22
C TYR A 84 -9.91 -2.60 0.25
N PHE A 85 -11.23 -2.54 0.47
CA PHE A 85 -11.93 -1.25 0.62
C PHE A 85 -11.42 -0.46 1.82
N TYR A 86 -11.18 -1.14 2.94
CA TYR A 86 -10.64 -0.53 4.14
C TYR A 86 -9.26 0.09 3.89
N LEU A 87 -8.30 -0.68 3.38
CA LEU A 87 -6.95 -0.19 3.08
C LEU A 87 -6.97 0.96 2.07
N SER A 88 -7.79 0.84 1.00
CA SER A 88 -7.98 1.92 0.01
C SER A 88 -8.51 3.21 0.65
N SER A 89 -9.41 3.09 1.63
CA SER A 89 -9.98 4.25 2.33
C SER A 89 -8.95 5.00 3.18
N LEU A 90 -8.02 4.27 3.82
CA LEU A 90 -6.92 4.87 4.58
C LEU A 90 -5.96 5.63 3.66
N ILE A 91 -5.66 5.07 2.49
CA ILE A 91 -4.80 5.69 1.49
C ILE A 91 -5.45 6.98 0.99
N ALA A 92 -6.74 6.95 0.64
CA ALA A 92 -7.45 8.11 0.12
C ALA A 92 -7.49 9.28 1.13
N THR A 93 -7.70 8.98 2.41
CA THR A 93 -7.93 9.97 3.47
C THR A 93 -6.66 10.56 4.09
N PHE A 94 -5.48 10.02 3.80
CA PHE A 94 -4.23 10.51 4.40
C PHE A 94 -3.88 11.95 3.96
N PRO A 95 -3.36 12.85 4.82
CA PRO A 95 -3.03 14.21 4.42
C PRO A 95 -1.88 14.30 3.40
N GLU A 96 -1.81 15.44 2.72
CA GLU A 96 -0.70 15.76 1.81
C GLU A 96 0.60 16.02 2.57
N PHE A 97 1.72 15.49 2.07
CA PHE A 97 3.06 15.75 2.60
C PHE A 97 4.13 15.52 1.52
N GLU A 98 5.30 16.13 1.71
CA GLU A 98 6.50 15.88 0.89
C GLU A 98 7.29 14.69 1.41
N LEU A 99 7.77 13.83 0.51
CA LEU A 99 8.60 12.70 0.88
C LEU A 99 10.04 13.15 1.14
N SER A 100 10.52 12.81 2.32
CA SER A 100 11.95 12.87 2.65
C SER A 100 12.72 11.78 1.91
N LYS A 101 14.06 11.88 1.95
CA LYS A 101 14.91 10.80 1.45
C LYS A 101 14.68 9.50 2.23
N ALA A 102 14.47 9.58 3.55
CA ALA A 102 14.23 8.42 4.40
C ALA A 102 12.91 7.72 4.02
N ASP A 103 11.87 8.48 3.66
CA ASP A 103 10.60 7.92 3.19
C ASP A 103 10.78 7.14 1.88
N ARG A 104 11.55 7.68 0.94
CA ARG A 104 11.87 7.01 -0.33
C ARG A 104 12.69 5.74 -0.13
N ASP A 105 13.67 5.77 0.77
CA ASP A 105 14.46 4.58 1.11
C ASP A 105 13.57 3.52 1.82
N TYR A 106 12.62 3.96 2.65
CA TYR A 106 11.66 3.08 3.32
C TYR A 106 10.71 2.40 2.33
N LEU A 107 10.19 3.12 1.32
CA LEU A 107 9.35 2.55 0.24
C LEU A 107 10.02 1.35 -0.43
N LYS A 108 11.30 1.48 -0.80
CA LYS A 108 12.08 0.39 -1.42
C LYS A 108 12.23 -0.82 -0.49
N GLY A 109 12.33 -0.57 0.81
CA GLY A 109 12.31 -1.63 1.81
C GLY A 109 11.00 -2.43 1.79
N ILE A 110 9.85 -1.74 1.74
CA ILE A 110 8.53 -2.37 1.74
C ILE A 110 8.28 -3.20 0.48
N ILE A 111 8.78 -2.77 -0.68
CA ILE A 111 8.63 -3.49 -1.96
C ILE A 111 9.20 -4.92 -1.87
N ASN A 112 10.27 -5.10 -1.10
CA ASN A 112 10.93 -6.39 -0.91
C ASN A 112 10.38 -7.22 0.26
N PHE A 113 9.28 -6.80 0.88
CA PHE A 113 8.70 -7.46 2.06
C PHE A 113 7.56 -8.42 1.70
N ASP A 114 7.59 -9.65 2.18
CA ASP A 114 6.79 -10.76 1.64
C ASP A 114 5.45 -11.05 2.34
N ASN A 115 5.04 -10.24 3.32
CA ASN A 115 3.73 -10.37 3.96
C ASN A 115 2.74 -9.31 3.47
N TYR A 116 1.44 -9.64 3.50
CA TYR A 116 0.41 -8.81 2.90
C TYR A 116 -0.72 -8.51 3.89
N LEU A 117 -0.89 -7.23 4.26
CA LEU A 117 -1.99 -6.76 5.09
C LEU A 117 -3.35 -7.17 4.52
N LEU A 118 -3.51 -7.11 3.19
CA LEU A 118 -4.76 -7.45 2.52
C LEU A 118 -5.27 -8.85 2.87
N TYR A 119 -4.36 -9.83 2.95
CA TYR A 119 -4.69 -11.25 3.15
C TYR A 119 -4.73 -11.65 4.63
N GLU A 120 -4.18 -10.81 5.51
CA GLU A 120 -3.90 -11.17 6.90
C GLU A 120 -4.65 -10.32 7.93
N LEU A 121 -5.36 -9.26 7.50
CA LEU A 121 -6.23 -8.53 8.40
C LEU A 121 -7.49 -9.34 8.70
N ASP A 122 -7.64 -9.75 9.96
CA ASP A 122 -8.86 -10.31 10.52
C ASP A 122 -9.82 -9.20 11.00
#